data_AF-R7L3F9-F1
#
_entry.id   AF-R7L3F9-F1
#
_cell.length_a   1.000
_cell.length_b   1.000
_cell.length_c   1.000
_cell.angle_alpha   90.00
_cell.angle_beta   90.00
_cell.angle_gamma   90.00
#
_symmetry.space_group_name_H-M   'P 1'
#
loop_
_entity.id
_entity.type
_entity.pdbx_description
1 polymer ?
#
loop_
_entity_poly.entity_id
_entity_poly.type
_entity_poly.pdbx_seq_one_letter_code
_entity_poly.pdbx_strand_id
1 'polypeptide(L)' 'MFCGNGGGKCAGLADVEIIVPSNNGARVQEAHELLLHTVIEEIEANL' A
#
# COMPACT_ATOMS: atom_id res chain seq x y z
N MET A 1 -4.54 1.13 -4.48
CA MET A 1 -4.18 2.34 -3.70
C MET A 1 -3.54 1.91 -2.37
N PHE A 2 -2.43 2.56 -2.00
CA PHE A 2 -1.70 2.30 -0.77
C PHE A 2 -2.14 3.31 0.29
N CYS A 3 -2.68 2.83 1.40
CA CYS A 3 -3.20 3.68 2.46
C CYS A 3 -2.75 3.21 3.85
N GLY A 4 -2.97 4.06 4.85
CA GLY A 4 -2.95 3.71 6.27
C GLY A 4 -4.19 4.28 6.95
N ASN A 5 -4.26 4.19 8.28
CA ASN A 5 -5.33 4.80 9.08
C ASN A 5 -6.76 4.52 8.56
N GLY A 6 -7.02 3.26 8.17
CA GLY A 6 -8.33 2.84 7.67
C GLY A 6 -8.73 3.42 6.30
N GLY A 7 -7.79 3.94 5.51
CA GLY A 7 -8.06 4.48 4.16
C GLY A 7 -8.61 5.91 4.14
N GLY A 8 -9.18 6.38 5.25
CA GLY A 8 -9.64 7.75 5.41
C GLY A 8 -10.62 8.19 4.31
N LYS A 9 -10.44 9.41 3.79
CA LYS A 9 -11.26 9.95 2.69
C LYS A 9 -11.09 9.19 1.37
N CYS A 10 -10.07 8.34 1.27
CA CYS A 10 -9.76 7.61 0.06
C CYS A 10 -10.29 6.17 0.07
N ALA A 11 -10.87 5.71 1.19
CA ALA A 11 -11.43 4.37 1.31
C ALA A 11 -12.59 4.17 0.32
N GLY A 12 -12.54 3.06 -0.42
CA GLY A 12 -13.50 2.69 -1.45
C GLY A 12 -13.38 3.45 -2.77
N LEU A 13 -12.32 4.23 -3.00
CA LEU A 13 -12.13 4.97 -4.26
C LEU A 13 -11.32 4.21 -5.31
N ALA A 14 -10.57 3.18 -4.92
CA ALA A 14 -9.77 2.38 -5.84
C ALA A 14 -10.33 0.96 -6.00
N ASP A 15 -10.09 0.35 -7.17
CA ASP A 15 -10.49 -1.04 -7.46
C ASP A 15 -9.81 -2.04 -6.49
N VAL A 16 -8.59 -1.73 -6.09
CA VAL A 16 -7.80 -2.51 -5.12
C VAL A 16 -7.21 -1.56 -4.09
N GLU A 17 -7.37 -1.87 -2.82
CA GLU A 17 -6.86 -1.08 -1.69
C GLU A 17 -5.98 -1.94 -0.79
N ILE A 18 -4.80 -1.42 -0.46
CA ILE A 18 -3.89 -2.00 0.53
C ILE A 18 -3.80 -1.01 1.69
N ILE A 19 -4.57 -1.29 2.74
CA ILE A 19 -4.67 -0.45 3.93
C ILE A 19 -3.77 -1.04 5.02
N VAL A 20 -2.65 -0.38 5.29
CA VAL A 20 -1.75 -0.76 6.39
C VAL A 20 -2.47 -0.49 7.72
N PRO A 21 -2.58 -1.48 8.63
CA PRO A 21 -3.29 -1.34 9.91
C PRO A 21 -2.45 -0.56 10.94
N SER A 22 -2.12 0.69 10.61
CA SER A 22 -1.34 1.59 11.44
C SER A 22 -1.80 3.03 11.23
N ASN A 23 -1.80 3.80 12.31
CA ASN A 23 -2.06 5.25 12.28
C ASN A 23 -0.74 6.05 12.35
N ASN A 24 0.41 5.38 12.48
CA ASN A 24 1.72 6.02 12.46
C ASN A 24 2.23 6.12 11.02
N GLY A 25 2.31 7.35 10.50
CA GLY A 25 2.71 7.63 9.12
C GLY A 25 4.06 7.04 8.73
N ALA A 26 5.06 7.06 9.60
CA ALA A 26 6.39 6.50 9.28
C ALA A 26 6.31 4.98 9.08
N ARG A 27 5.59 4.26 9.96
CA ARG A 27 5.38 2.82 9.83
C ARG A 27 4.55 2.45 8.60
N VAL A 28 3.60 3.31 8.23
CA VAL A 28 2.80 3.14 7.00
C VAL A 28 3.69 3.27 5.77
N GLN A 29 4.57 4.28 5.72
CA GLN A 29 5.49 4.49 4.59
C GLN A 29 6.52 3.36 4.45
N GLU A 30 7.08 2.86 5.57
CA GLU A 30 7.98 1.70 5.53
C GLU A 30 7.31 0.45 4.92
N ALA A 31 6.05 0.20 5.28
CA ALA A 31 5.28 -0.90 4.69
C ALA A 31 4.96 -0.64 3.21
N HIS A 32 4.66 0.60 2.83
CA HIS A 32 4.41 0.96 1.43
C HIS A 32 5.64 0.77 0.56
N GLU A 33 6.83 1.12 1.05
CA GLU A 33 8.09 0.93 0.34
C GLU A 33 8.35 -0.57 0.07
N LEU A 34 8.23 -1.41 1.09
CA LEU A 34 8.36 -2.86 0.93
C LEU A 34 7.37 -3.42 -0.09
N LEU A 35 6.07 -3.09 0.07
CA LEU A 35 5.02 -3.60 -0.82
C LEU A 35 5.20 -3.11 -2.26
N LEU A 36 5.63 -1.86 -2.47
CA LEU A 36 5.92 -1.35 -3.80
C LEU A 36 7.04 -2.13 -4.46
N HIS A 37 8.13 -2.40 -3.73
CA HIS A 37 9.24 -3.20 -4.25
C HIS A 37 8.80 -4.63 -4.59
N THR A 38 8.01 -5.28 -3.74
CA THR A 38 7.47 -6.62 -4.02
C THR A 38 6.60 -6.62 -5.29
N VAL A 39 5.73 -5.62 -5.48
CA VAL A 39 4.89 -5.54 -6.69
C VAL A 39 5.74 -5.38 -7.95
N ILE A 40 6.79 -4.54 -7.90
CA ILE A 40 7.69 -4.36 -9.04
C ILE A 40 8.42 -5.67 -9.36
N GLU A 41 8.99 -6.33 -8.36
CA GLU A 41 9.69 -7.61 -8.53
C GLU A 41 8.80 -8.68 -9.16
N GLU A 42 7.55 -8.80 -8.69
CA GLU A 42 6.59 -9.74 -9.27
C GLU A 42 6.20 -9.38 -10.71
N ILE A 43 6.05 -8.10 -11.04
CA ILE A 43 5.79 -7.67 -12.42
C ILE A 43 6.98 -8.04 -13.32
N GLU A 44 8.21 -7.74 -12.87
CA GLU A 44 9.43 -8.05 -13.61
C GLU A 44 9.63 -9.56 -13.81
N ALA A 45 9.29 -10.38 -12.81
CA ALA A 45 9.39 -11.84 -12.89
C ALA A 45 8.40 -12.47 -13.89
N ASN A 46 7.30 -11.78 -14.20
CA ASN A 46 6.23 -12.25 -15.07
C ASN A 46 6.19 -11.55 -16.45
N LEU A 47 7.20 -10.73 -16.77
CA LEU A 47 7.44 -10.11 -18.09
C LEU A 47 8.34 -11.00 -18.97
#